data_AF-A0A2N2BWP0-F1
#
_entry.id   AF-A0A2N2BWP0-F1
#
_cell.length_a   1.000
_cell.length_b   1.000
_cell.length_c   1.000
_cell.angle_alpha   90.00
_cell.angle_beta   90.00
_cell.angle_gamma   90.00
#
_symmetry.space_group_name_H-M   'P 1'
#
loop_
_entity.id
_entity.type
_entity.pdbx_description
1 polymer ?
#
loop_
_entity_poly.entity_id
_entity_poly.type
_entity_poly.pdbx_seq_one_letter_code
_entity_poly.pdbx_strand_id
1 'polypeptide(L)'
;MPEGTAITSECTADPVMKHIQGYLTWLWVKGNQVPAFPVIYSGYVAMFGRHYGAFPDDDAIGQKITFAQSLSYGEQMGWVKTNVYEKFKYKDFYKTCVKARTVIGEYFYDGRMLRPPVLSDDREELMTDKDNQALGGILKHSAVFGSIWVRNRDAKRLLLLINAADEEALCSVECDLPDGSYRLNGGRDGVIEIKDGKAQLSLPALSVVYAEV
;
A
#
# COMPACT_ATOMS: atom_id res chain seq x y z
N MET A 1 29.09 -8.06 -5.20
CA MET A 1 28.27 -8.47 -6.35
C MET A 1 28.84 -7.85 -7.61
N PRO A 2 28.85 -8.55 -8.76
CA PRO A 2 29.17 -7.93 -10.04
C PRO A 2 28.31 -6.69 -10.28
N GLU A 3 28.86 -5.71 -11.00
CA GLU A 3 28.12 -4.50 -11.36
C GLU A 3 26.84 -4.84 -12.14
N GLY A 4 25.75 -4.11 -11.86
CA GLY A 4 24.45 -4.33 -12.51
C GLY A 4 23.69 -5.58 -12.06
N THR A 5 24.12 -6.25 -10.99
CA THR A 5 23.43 -7.43 -10.44
C THR A 5 22.84 -7.17 -9.05
N ALA A 6 21.74 -7.86 -8.74
CA ALA A 6 21.09 -7.81 -7.43
C ALA A 6 20.88 -9.24 -6.89
N ILE A 7 21.14 -9.44 -5.60
CA ILE A 7 20.69 -10.62 -4.86
C ILE A 7 19.33 -10.31 -4.26
N THR A 8 18.39 -11.22 -4.49
CA THR A 8 17.11 -11.24 -3.81
C THR A 8 16.94 -12.53 -3.03
N SER A 9 16.09 -12.51 -2.01
CA SER A 9 15.75 -13.70 -1.22
C SER A 9 14.27 -13.71 -0.84
N GLU A 10 13.80 -14.87 -0.38
CA GLU A 10 12.41 -15.07 0.03
C GLU A 10 12.20 -14.67 1.49
N CYS A 11 11.06 -14.03 1.75
CA CYS A 11 10.64 -13.53 3.07
C CYS A 11 11.54 -12.40 3.59
N THR A 12 11.08 -11.73 4.64
CA THR A 12 11.81 -10.63 5.28
C THR A 12 12.58 -11.13 6.50
N ALA A 13 13.90 -11.04 6.48
CA ALA A 13 14.75 -11.41 7.63
C ALA A 13 15.93 -10.45 7.79
N ASP A 14 16.00 -9.77 8.92
CA ASP A 14 17.01 -8.74 9.22
C ASP A 14 18.48 -9.22 9.21
N PRO A 15 18.87 -10.39 9.77
CA PRO A 15 20.28 -10.71 10.05
C PRO A 15 21.26 -10.70 8.87
N VAL A 16 20.76 -10.81 7.63
CA VAL A 16 21.57 -10.86 6.40
C VAL A 16 21.25 -9.72 5.42
N MET A 17 20.44 -8.73 5.84
CA MET A 17 19.93 -7.67 4.96
C MET A 17 21.03 -6.83 4.30
N LYS A 18 22.16 -6.61 4.99
CA LYS A 18 23.32 -5.90 4.42
C LYS A 18 23.89 -6.53 3.13
N HIS A 19 23.49 -7.77 2.80
CA HIS A 19 23.93 -8.50 1.62
C HIS A 19 22.82 -8.69 0.57
N ILE A 20 21.58 -8.31 0.87
CA ILE A 20 20.40 -8.58 0.04
C ILE A 20 19.81 -7.25 -0.44
N GLN A 21 19.58 -7.12 -1.74
CA GLN A 21 19.05 -5.89 -2.34
C GLN A 21 17.51 -5.87 -2.39
N GLY A 22 16.87 -7.04 -2.33
CA GLY A 22 15.41 -7.11 -2.26
C GLY A 22 14.89 -8.37 -1.59
N TYR A 23 13.76 -8.23 -0.91
CA TYR A 23 13.00 -9.35 -0.37
C TYR A 23 11.73 -9.59 -1.18
N LEU A 24 11.52 -10.84 -1.57
CA LEU A 24 10.23 -11.33 -1.98
C LEU A 24 9.32 -11.36 -0.74
N THR A 25 8.35 -10.45 -0.68
CA THR A 25 7.49 -10.26 0.49
C THR A 25 6.50 -11.41 0.64
N TRP A 26 6.89 -12.36 1.48
CA TRP A 26 6.10 -13.51 1.90
C TRP A 26 5.93 -13.43 3.42
N LEU A 27 4.76 -13.00 3.89
CA LEU A 27 4.52 -12.75 5.31
C LEU A 27 3.26 -13.48 5.78
N TRP A 28 3.34 -13.99 7.01
CA TRP A 28 2.17 -14.45 7.76
C TRP A 28 1.27 -13.26 8.01
N VAL A 29 0.08 -13.28 7.41
CA VAL A 29 -0.83 -12.14 7.42
C VAL A 29 -1.62 -12.16 8.73
N LYS A 30 -1.76 -11.00 9.35
CA LYS A 30 -2.69 -10.80 10.47
C LYS A 30 -3.70 -9.72 10.12
N GLY A 31 -4.92 -9.87 10.60
CA GLY A 31 -5.92 -8.81 10.53
C GLY A 31 -5.40 -7.54 11.21
N ASN A 32 -5.67 -6.39 10.58
CA ASN A 32 -5.25 -5.07 11.05
C ASN A 32 -3.74 -4.92 11.24
N GLN A 33 -2.95 -5.66 10.46
CA GLN A 33 -1.50 -5.49 10.44
C GLN A 33 -1.09 -4.09 9.97
N VAL A 34 0.01 -3.61 10.55
CA VAL A 34 0.66 -2.36 10.17
C VAL A 34 1.93 -2.67 9.36
N PRO A 35 2.38 -1.78 8.48
CA PRO A 35 3.60 -1.97 7.69
C PRO A 35 4.88 -1.75 8.50
N ALA A 36 5.05 -2.46 9.63
CA ALA A 36 6.18 -2.28 10.53
C ALA A 36 7.53 -2.51 9.82
N PHE A 37 7.64 -3.55 9.00
CA PHE A 37 8.88 -3.84 8.26
C PHE A 37 9.18 -2.73 7.23
N PRO A 38 8.24 -2.31 6.36
CA PRO A 38 8.45 -1.14 5.50
C PRO A 38 8.85 0.13 6.25
N VAL A 39 8.21 0.45 7.38
CA VAL A 39 8.52 1.66 8.17
C VAL A 39 9.96 1.68 8.67
N ILE A 40 10.51 0.52 9.04
CA ILE A 40 11.87 0.43 9.59
C ILE A 40 12.92 0.30 8.47
N TYR A 41 12.63 -0.48 7.42
CA TYR A 41 13.66 -0.95 6.48
C TYR A 41 13.53 -0.46 5.04
N SER A 42 12.46 0.26 4.69
CA SER A 42 12.42 0.94 3.39
C SER A 42 13.57 1.94 3.26
N GLY A 43 14.20 1.97 2.08
CA GLY A 43 15.44 2.69 1.82
C GLY A 43 16.72 1.88 2.07
N TYR A 44 16.64 0.75 2.78
CA TYR A 44 17.77 -0.20 2.92
C TYR A 44 17.63 -1.41 2.02
N VAL A 45 16.41 -1.89 1.83
CA VAL A 45 16.09 -3.06 1.00
C VAL A 45 14.80 -2.83 0.21
N ALA A 46 14.79 -3.25 -1.05
CA ALA A 46 13.57 -3.20 -1.85
C ALA A 46 12.59 -4.30 -1.43
N MET A 47 11.30 -3.98 -1.42
CA MET A 47 10.24 -4.95 -1.17
C MET A 47 9.52 -5.24 -2.48
N PHE A 48 9.50 -6.50 -2.90
CA PHE A 48 8.86 -6.91 -4.14
C PHE A 48 8.05 -8.19 -3.95
N GLY A 49 7.03 -8.37 -4.78
CA GLY A 49 6.24 -9.60 -4.89
C GLY A 49 5.49 -10.00 -3.62
N ARG A 50 4.18 -9.76 -3.61
CA ARG A 50 3.23 -10.35 -2.67
C ARG A 50 2.42 -11.44 -3.36
N HIS A 51 2.33 -12.61 -2.76
CA HIS A 51 1.58 -13.72 -3.34
C HIS A 51 0.07 -13.41 -3.40
N TYR A 52 -0.49 -13.31 -4.62
CA TYR A 52 -1.92 -13.03 -4.82
C TYR A 52 -2.79 -14.30 -4.93
N GLY A 53 -2.20 -15.48 -4.69
CA GLY A 53 -2.91 -16.76 -4.63
C GLY A 53 -3.19 -17.24 -3.21
N ALA A 54 -3.14 -16.34 -2.23
CA ALA A 54 -3.41 -16.66 -0.82
C ALA A 54 -4.90 -16.94 -0.56
N PHE A 55 -5.79 -16.43 -1.40
CA PHE A 55 -7.24 -16.60 -1.31
C PHE A 55 -7.79 -17.18 -2.64
N PRO A 56 -9.01 -17.75 -2.64
CA PRO A 56 -9.66 -18.24 -3.85
C PRO A 56 -9.82 -17.15 -4.92
N ASP A 57 -9.76 -17.55 -6.20
CA ASP A 57 -9.82 -16.61 -7.33
C ASP A 57 -11.08 -15.72 -7.34
N ASP A 58 -12.17 -16.16 -6.70
CA ASP A 58 -13.44 -15.44 -6.62
C ASP A 58 -13.60 -14.62 -5.32
N ASP A 59 -12.61 -14.62 -4.43
CA ASP A 59 -12.60 -13.80 -3.21
C ASP A 59 -12.29 -12.33 -3.52
N ALA A 60 -13.37 -11.62 -3.81
CA ALA A 60 -13.41 -10.19 -4.06
C ALA A 60 -12.76 -9.36 -2.95
N ILE A 61 -12.96 -9.71 -1.68
CA ILE A 61 -12.49 -8.89 -0.56
C ILE A 61 -10.98 -9.11 -0.36
N GLY A 62 -10.52 -10.36 -0.41
CA GLY A 62 -9.09 -10.69 -0.38
C GLY A 62 -8.30 -9.94 -1.47
N GLN A 63 -8.85 -9.87 -2.69
CA GLN A 63 -8.26 -9.07 -3.79
C GLN A 63 -8.11 -7.60 -3.41
N LYS A 64 -9.20 -6.95 -2.95
CA LYS A 64 -9.22 -5.53 -2.62
C LYS A 64 -8.23 -5.16 -1.51
N ILE A 65 -8.22 -5.94 -0.42
CA ILE A 65 -7.27 -5.73 0.69
C ILE A 65 -5.82 -5.89 0.20
N THR A 66 -5.55 -6.95 -0.57
CA THR A 66 -4.21 -7.27 -1.03
C THR A 66 -3.66 -6.19 -1.98
N PHE A 67 -4.48 -5.69 -2.91
CA PHE A 67 -4.06 -4.63 -3.83
C PHE A 67 -3.73 -3.33 -3.08
N ALA A 68 -4.59 -2.94 -2.13
CA ALA A 68 -4.40 -1.72 -1.35
C ALA A 68 -3.20 -1.82 -0.40
N GLN A 69 -2.99 -2.97 0.24
CA GLN A 69 -1.80 -3.20 1.07
C GLN A 69 -0.51 -3.19 0.26
N SER A 70 -0.44 -3.90 -0.87
CA SER A 70 0.79 -3.90 -1.68
C SER A 70 1.19 -2.49 -2.12
N LEU A 71 0.23 -1.66 -2.52
CA LEU A 71 0.54 -0.28 -2.89
C LEU A 71 0.91 0.59 -1.67
N SER A 72 0.11 0.57 -0.60
CA SER A 72 0.39 1.40 0.58
C SER A 72 1.69 1.02 1.29
N TYR A 73 2.11 -0.24 1.21
CA TYR A 73 3.34 -0.74 1.84
C TYR A 73 4.56 -0.60 0.91
N GLY A 74 4.37 -0.07 -0.30
CA GLY A 74 5.44 0.18 -1.27
C GLY A 74 5.94 -1.07 -2.00
N GLU A 75 5.26 -2.20 -1.86
CA GLU A 75 5.59 -3.45 -2.51
C GLU A 75 5.38 -3.36 -4.02
N GLN A 76 6.11 -4.16 -4.79
CA GLN A 76 5.74 -4.39 -6.19
C GLN A 76 4.34 -5.00 -6.27
N MET A 77 3.48 -4.48 -7.15
CA MET A 77 2.15 -5.05 -7.38
C MET A 77 2.26 -6.48 -7.92
N GLY A 78 1.65 -7.45 -7.22
CA GLY A 78 1.52 -8.82 -7.68
C GLY A 78 2.64 -9.77 -7.24
N TRP A 79 3.02 -10.70 -8.13
CA TRP A 79 3.17 -12.17 -7.96
C TRP A 79 1.83 -12.90 -8.16
N VAL A 80 1.34 -12.76 -9.39
CA VAL A 80 0.08 -13.31 -9.87
C VAL A 80 0.34 -14.14 -11.13
N LYS A 81 -0.25 -15.35 -11.19
CA LYS A 81 -0.24 -16.17 -12.41
C LYS A 81 -1.27 -15.61 -13.39
N THR A 82 -1.02 -15.72 -14.70
CA THR A 82 -1.93 -15.20 -15.74
C THR A 82 -3.36 -15.68 -15.56
N ASN A 83 -3.57 -16.96 -15.23
CA ASN A 83 -4.91 -17.52 -15.02
C ASN A 83 -5.63 -16.98 -13.77
N VAL A 84 -4.89 -16.57 -12.74
CA VAL A 84 -5.43 -15.91 -11.54
C VAL A 84 -5.79 -14.47 -11.87
N TYR A 85 -4.88 -13.74 -12.53
CA TYR A 85 -5.13 -12.39 -13.00
C TYR A 85 -6.40 -12.31 -13.86
N GLU A 86 -6.59 -13.27 -14.78
CA GLU A 86 -7.76 -13.29 -15.66
C GLU A 86 -9.10 -13.46 -14.93
N LYS A 87 -9.08 -13.94 -13.69
CA LYS A 87 -10.27 -14.15 -12.86
C LYS A 87 -10.52 -13.06 -11.84
N PHE A 88 -9.62 -12.07 -11.72
CA PHE A 88 -9.85 -10.95 -10.80
C PHE A 88 -11.18 -10.28 -11.09
N LYS A 89 -11.99 -10.11 -10.05
CA LYS A 89 -13.25 -9.36 -10.10
C LYS A 89 -12.97 -7.85 -10.19
N TYR A 90 -11.87 -7.41 -9.57
CA TYR A 90 -11.48 -6.00 -9.47
C TYR A 90 -10.22 -5.67 -10.29
N LYS A 91 -10.14 -6.16 -11.55
CA LYS A 91 -9.01 -5.87 -12.46
C LYS A 91 -8.75 -4.37 -12.63
N ASP A 92 -9.81 -3.57 -12.72
CA ASP A 92 -9.65 -2.14 -12.95
C ASP A 92 -9.11 -1.41 -11.73
N PHE A 93 -9.52 -1.80 -10.51
CA PHE A 93 -8.91 -1.30 -9.28
C PHE A 93 -7.43 -1.71 -9.17
N TYR A 94 -7.10 -2.96 -9.52
CA TYR A 94 -5.71 -3.41 -9.61
C TYR A 94 -4.90 -2.55 -10.60
N LYS A 95 -5.42 -2.29 -11.79
CA LYS A 95 -4.77 -1.42 -12.79
C LYS A 95 -4.62 0.01 -12.28
N THR A 96 -5.60 0.54 -11.54
CA THR A 96 -5.50 1.85 -10.89
C THR A 96 -4.32 1.87 -9.91
N CYS A 97 -4.17 0.84 -9.09
CA CYS A 97 -3.04 0.71 -8.17
C CYS A 97 -1.69 0.60 -8.91
N VAL A 98 -1.62 -0.21 -9.97
CA VAL A 98 -0.43 -0.33 -10.83
C VAL A 98 -0.04 1.01 -11.45
N LYS A 99 -1.01 1.73 -12.04
CA LYS A 99 -0.78 3.05 -12.66
C LYS A 99 -0.28 4.06 -11.63
N ALA A 100 -0.92 4.12 -10.46
CA ALA A 100 -0.48 4.97 -9.38
C ALA A 100 0.96 4.63 -8.99
N ARG A 101 1.26 3.34 -8.75
CA ARG A 101 2.62 2.89 -8.40
C ARG A 101 3.68 3.32 -9.43
N THR A 102 3.37 3.29 -10.72
CA THR A 102 4.28 3.77 -11.76
C THR A 102 4.57 5.26 -11.61
N VAL A 103 3.56 6.07 -11.30
CA VAL A 103 3.70 7.53 -11.15
C VAL A 103 4.46 7.90 -9.88
N ILE A 104 4.12 7.29 -8.74
CA ILE A 104 4.72 7.60 -7.43
C ILE A 104 5.88 6.65 -7.06
N GLY A 105 6.40 5.89 -8.01
CA GLY A 105 7.32 4.77 -7.75
C GLY A 105 8.61 5.15 -7.03
N GLU A 106 9.15 6.35 -7.31
CA GLU A 106 10.38 6.84 -6.68
C GLU A 106 10.25 6.94 -5.16
N TYR A 107 9.05 7.18 -4.62
CA TYR A 107 8.83 7.15 -3.17
C TYR A 107 9.08 5.77 -2.57
N PHE A 108 8.89 4.70 -3.34
CA PHE A 108 9.02 3.32 -2.88
C PHE A 108 10.42 2.73 -3.13
N TYR A 109 11.03 2.99 -4.30
CA TYR A 109 12.34 2.41 -4.64
C TYR A 109 13.53 3.35 -4.41
N ASP A 110 13.30 4.66 -4.27
CA ASP A 110 14.30 5.69 -3.92
C ASP A 110 13.76 6.62 -2.82
N GLY A 111 13.15 6.00 -1.82
CA GLY A 111 12.56 6.69 -0.70
C GLY A 111 12.45 5.77 0.51
N ARG A 112 11.79 6.28 1.54
CA ARG A 112 11.47 5.52 2.74
C ARG A 112 10.10 5.90 3.26
N MET A 113 9.44 4.94 3.86
CA MET A 113 8.18 5.12 4.55
C MET A 113 8.42 5.91 5.84
N LEU A 114 7.54 6.87 6.12
CA LEU A 114 7.46 7.56 7.40
C LEU A 114 6.42 6.87 8.28
N ARG A 115 6.18 7.41 9.48
CA ARG A 115 5.07 6.97 10.32
C ARG A 115 3.76 7.03 9.50
N PRO A 116 3.03 5.91 9.36
CA PRO A 116 1.75 5.92 8.65
C PRO A 116 0.74 6.84 9.35
N PRO A 117 -0.20 7.45 8.60
CA PRO A 117 -1.26 8.25 9.21
C PRO A 117 -2.19 7.36 10.04
N VAL A 118 -2.79 7.94 11.08
CA VAL A 118 -3.93 7.32 11.76
C VAL A 118 -5.19 7.68 10.96
N LEU A 119 -5.95 6.67 10.56
CA LEU A 119 -7.11 6.83 9.71
C LEU A 119 -8.38 6.36 10.41
N SER A 120 -9.49 7.02 10.12
CA SER A 120 -10.84 6.54 10.42
C SER A 120 -11.74 6.86 9.24
N ASP A 121 -12.50 5.88 8.78
CA ASP A 121 -13.47 6.04 7.69
C ASP A 121 -14.87 5.56 8.09
N ASP A 122 -15.86 5.95 7.28
CA ASP A 122 -17.27 5.69 7.54
C ASP A 122 -17.82 4.44 6.83
N ARG A 123 -16.95 3.60 6.25
CA ARG A 123 -17.33 2.36 5.56
C ARG A 123 -17.16 1.15 6.47
N GLU A 124 -17.81 0.05 6.07
CA GLU A 124 -17.62 -1.23 6.73
C GLU A 124 -16.19 -1.75 6.55
N GLU A 125 -15.65 -2.35 7.61
CA GLU A 125 -14.34 -2.98 7.57
C GLU A 125 -14.34 -4.15 6.58
N LEU A 126 -13.32 -4.23 5.74
CA LEU A 126 -13.15 -5.31 4.80
C LEU A 126 -12.72 -6.57 5.55
N MET A 127 -13.39 -7.68 5.30
CA MET A 127 -13.08 -8.96 5.93
C MET A 127 -13.23 -10.14 4.96
N THR A 128 -12.24 -11.02 4.95
CA THR A 128 -12.32 -12.36 4.36
C THR A 128 -11.83 -13.39 5.35
N ASP A 129 -12.42 -14.58 5.32
CA ASP A 129 -12.04 -15.76 6.09
C ASP A 129 -11.36 -16.84 5.21
N LYS A 130 -10.98 -16.48 3.99
CA LYS A 130 -10.48 -17.40 2.96
C LYS A 130 -8.98 -17.26 2.66
N ASP A 131 -8.26 -16.44 3.41
CA ASP A 131 -6.83 -16.22 3.19
C ASP A 131 -6.00 -17.32 3.88
N ASN A 132 -5.41 -18.22 3.09
CA ASN A 132 -4.61 -19.33 3.59
C ASN A 132 -3.24 -18.95 4.18
N GLN A 133 -2.82 -17.69 4.05
CA GLN A 133 -1.64 -17.13 4.70
C GLN A 133 -1.99 -16.36 5.97
N ALA A 134 -3.27 -16.05 6.18
CA ALA A 134 -3.72 -15.37 7.37
C ALA A 134 -3.90 -16.32 8.56
N LEU A 135 -3.59 -15.84 9.77
CA LEU A 135 -3.82 -16.61 10.99
C LEU A 135 -5.32 -16.94 11.13
N GLY A 136 -5.65 -18.24 11.02
CA GLY A 136 -7.03 -18.71 11.09
C GLY A 136 -7.87 -18.42 9.86
N GLY A 137 -7.28 -18.06 8.72
CA GLY A 137 -8.01 -17.71 7.50
C GLY A 137 -8.46 -16.25 7.42
N ILE A 138 -8.40 -15.53 8.55
CA ILE A 138 -9.08 -14.25 8.72
C ILE A 138 -8.14 -13.09 8.40
N LEU A 139 -8.46 -12.37 7.32
CA LEU A 139 -7.86 -11.11 6.96
C LEU A 139 -8.90 -10.00 7.08
N LYS A 140 -8.62 -9.04 7.97
CA LYS A 140 -9.48 -7.89 8.28
C LYS A 140 -8.70 -6.59 8.12
N HIS A 141 -9.31 -5.56 7.55
CA HIS A 141 -8.70 -4.23 7.45
C HIS A 141 -9.75 -3.14 7.18
N SER A 142 -9.51 -1.91 7.65
CA SER A 142 -10.27 -0.71 7.25
C SER A 142 -10.43 -0.61 5.72
N ALA A 143 -11.54 -0.02 5.27
CA ALA A 143 -11.79 0.18 3.86
C ALA A 143 -10.81 1.17 3.23
N VAL A 144 -10.36 2.17 4.01
CA VAL A 144 -9.35 3.12 3.59
C VAL A 144 -7.98 2.74 4.14
N PHE A 145 -6.99 2.67 3.25
CA PHE A 145 -5.59 2.45 3.56
C PHE A 145 -4.83 3.77 3.37
N GLY A 146 -3.76 3.97 4.13
CA GLY A 146 -2.89 5.10 3.88
C GLY A 146 -1.48 4.92 4.39
N SER A 147 -0.60 5.71 3.81
CA SER A 147 0.82 5.67 4.07
C SER A 147 1.44 7.02 3.78
N ILE A 148 2.53 7.33 4.49
CA ILE A 148 3.34 8.50 4.21
C ILE A 148 4.73 8.03 3.79
N TRP A 149 5.24 8.62 2.72
CA TRP A 149 6.57 8.33 2.21
C TRP A 149 7.37 9.62 2.05
N VAL A 150 8.69 9.50 2.04
CA VAL A 150 9.61 10.59 1.68
C VAL A 150 10.55 10.11 0.57
N ARG A 151 10.74 10.94 -0.45
CA ARG A 151 11.67 10.67 -1.54
C ARG A 151 13.07 11.18 -1.17
N ASN A 152 14.10 10.38 -1.43
CA ASN A 152 15.45 10.69 -0.98
C ASN A 152 16.06 11.91 -1.70
N ARG A 153 15.86 12.03 -3.01
CA ARG A 153 16.53 13.04 -3.84
C ARG A 153 16.21 14.49 -3.47
N ASP A 154 15.01 14.75 -2.95
CA ASP A 154 14.48 16.10 -2.73
C ASP A 154 13.70 16.26 -1.41
N ALA A 155 13.65 15.22 -0.58
CA ALA A 155 12.95 15.19 0.71
C ALA A 155 11.46 15.54 0.66
N LYS A 156 10.84 15.54 -0.53
CA LYS A 156 9.39 15.71 -0.68
C LYS A 156 8.66 14.55 -0.04
N ARG A 157 7.49 14.83 0.52
CA ARG A 157 6.67 13.82 1.20
C ARG A 157 5.45 13.49 0.36
N LEU A 158 4.96 12.27 0.48
CA LEU A 158 3.76 11.80 -0.19
C LEU A 158 2.76 11.35 0.87
N LEU A 159 1.58 11.95 0.90
CA LEU A 159 0.41 11.35 1.51
C LEU A 159 -0.29 10.48 0.46
N LEU A 160 -0.42 9.19 0.72
CA LEU A 160 -1.13 8.25 -0.13
C LEU A 160 -2.33 7.70 0.63
N LEU A 161 -3.51 7.77 0.00
CA LEU A 161 -4.78 7.25 0.49
C LEU A 161 -5.40 6.35 -0.57
N ILE A 162 -5.93 5.20 -0.17
CA ILE A 162 -6.52 4.20 -1.07
C ILE A 162 -7.86 3.79 -0.49
N ASN A 163 -8.96 4.04 -1.21
CA ASN A 163 -10.26 3.52 -0.84
C ASN A 163 -10.51 2.20 -1.58
N ALA A 164 -10.64 1.12 -0.82
CA ALA A 164 -10.91 -0.22 -1.32
C ALA A 164 -12.38 -0.67 -1.13
N ALA A 165 -13.26 0.22 -0.66
CA ALA A 165 -14.71 0.00 -0.70
C ALA A 165 -15.28 0.23 -2.11
N ASP A 166 -16.43 -0.37 -2.37
CA ASP A 166 -17.22 -0.18 -3.60
C ASP A 166 -18.03 1.13 -3.58
N GLU A 167 -17.88 1.93 -2.53
CA GLU A 167 -18.59 3.19 -2.28
C GLU A 167 -17.60 4.31 -1.95
N GLU A 168 -18.04 5.56 -2.12
CA GLU A 168 -17.30 6.71 -1.59
C GLU A 168 -17.16 6.60 -0.07
N ALA A 169 -15.97 6.89 0.45
CA ALA A 169 -15.66 6.84 1.87
C ALA A 169 -15.28 8.22 2.40
N LEU A 170 -15.92 8.68 3.46
CA LEU A 170 -15.47 9.87 4.20
C LEU A 170 -14.35 9.46 5.16
N CYS A 171 -13.13 9.92 4.90
CA CYS A 171 -11.95 9.56 5.67
C CYS A 171 -11.41 10.76 6.46
N SER A 172 -11.12 10.55 7.74
CA SER A 172 -10.35 11.48 8.57
C SER A 172 -8.91 10.98 8.70
N VAL A 173 -7.96 11.89 8.59
CA VAL A 173 -6.52 11.63 8.56
C VAL A 173 -5.86 12.40 9.70
N GLU A 174 -5.06 11.72 10.51
CA GLU A 174 -4.13 12.34 11.48
C GLU A 174 -2.70 11.93 11.13
N CYS A 175 -1.80 12.91 11.00
CA CYS A 175 -0.45 12.70 10.51
C CYS A 175 0.56 13.77 10.93
N ASP A 176 1.84 13.48 10.75
CA ASP A 176 2.98 14.38 11.05
C ASP A 176 3.39 15.23 9.82
N LEU A 177 2.49 15.42 8.85
CA LEU A 177 2.74 16.29 7.70
C LEU A 177 2.54 17.77 8.10
N PRO A 178 3.30 18.70 7.50
CA PRO A 178 3.11 20.12 7.75
C PRO A 178 1.69 20.59 7.41
N ASP A 179 1.26 21.63 8.12
CA ASP A 179 0.02 22.33 7.80
C ASP A 179 0.12 23.01 6.43
N GLY A 180 -0.97 22.97 5.66
CA GLY A 180 -1.00 23.56 4.33
C GLY A 180 -2.11 23.02 3.44
N SER A 181 -2.10 23.54 2.22
CA SER A 181 -3.06 23.27 1.16
C SER A 181 -2.34 22.54 0.03
N TYR A 182 -2.60 21.24 -0.14
CA TYR A 182 -1.85 20.38 -1.06
C TYR A 182 -2.74 19.83 -2.17
N ARG A 183 -2.26 19.95 -3.42
CA ARG A 183 -2.98 19.45 -4.60
C ARG A 183 -3.15 17.93 -4.54
N LEU A 184 -4.39 17.48 -4.67
CA LEU A 184 -4.74 16.08 -4.85
C LEU A 184 -4.50 15.63 -6.29
N ASN A 185 -4.05 14.38 -6.43
CA ASN A 185 -3.83 13.72 -7.70
C ASN A 185 -4.41 12.29 -7.63
N GLY A 186 -4.62 11.68 -8.80
CA GLY A 186 -5.13 10.31 -8.92
C GLY A 186 -6.64 10.27 -9.12
N GLY A 187 -7.34 9.53 -8.27
CA GLY A 187 -8.79 9.31 -8.38
C GLY A 187 -9.67 10.49 -7.99
N ARG A 188 -9.07 11.60 -7.51
CA ARG A 188 -9.79 12.82 -7.11
C ARG A 188 -8.92 14.04 -7.38
N ASP A 189 -9.51 15.04 -8.04
CA ASP A 189 -8.94 16.38 -8.17
C ASP A 189 -9.32 17.25 -6.98
N GLY A 190 -8.57 18.33 -6.75
CA GLY A 190 -8.82 19.32 -5.71
C GLY A 190 -7.62 19.48 -4.80
N VAL A 191 -7.91 19.78 -3.53
CA VAL A 191 -6.89 20.07 -2.51
C VAL A 191 -7.29 19.37 -1.21
N ILE A 192 -6.30 18.86 -0.48
CA ILE A 192 -6.42 18.49 0.92
C ILE A 192 -5.81 19.59 1.80
N GLU A 193 -6.59 20.05 2.77
CA GLU A 193 -6.14 20.99 3.80
C GLU A 193 -5.70 20.19 5.02
N ILE A 194 -4.44 20.34 5.41
CA ILE A 194 -3.90 19.78 6.65
C ILE A 194 -3.77 20.93 7.65
N LYS A 195 -4.39 20.78 8.81
CA LYS A 195 -4.34 21.74 9.90
C LYS A 195 -4.19 21.03 11.24
N ASP A 196 -3.21 21.45 12.03
CA ASP A 196 -2.85 20.81 13.30
C ASP A 196 -2.66 19.29 13.14
N GLY A 197 -2.03 18.88 12.03
CA GLY A 197 -1.81 17.48 11.66
C GLY A 197 -3.07 16.70 11.26
N LYS A 198 -4.20 17.36 11.07
CA LYS A 198 -5.49 16.72 10.75
C LYS A 198 -6.05 17.16 9.41
N ALA A 199 -6.72 16.24 8.73
CA ALA A 199 -7.44 16.50 7.50
C ALA A 199 -8.68 15.59 7.38
N GLN A 200 -9.60 15.97 6.50
CA GLN A 200 -10.75 15.13 6.15
C GLN A 200 -11.02 15.22 4.64
N LEU A 201 -11.34 14.09 4.02
CA LEU A 201 -11.56 14.00 2.58
C LEU A 201 -12.51 12.86 2.24
N SER A 202 -13.43 13.08 1.30
CA SER A 202 -14.18 12.01 0.65
C SER A 202 -13.34 11.35 -0.45
N LEU A 203 -13.16 10.03 -0.37
CA LEU A 203 -12.41 9.24 -1.33
C LEU A 203 -13.37 8.45 -2.23
N PRO A 204 -13.36 8.63 -3.56
CA PRO A 204 -14.19 7.86 -4.46
C PRO A 204 -14.01 6.34 -4.28
N ALA A 205 -15.02 5.55 -4.63
CA ALA A 205 -14.95 4.09 -4.59
C ALA A 205 -13.74 3.57 -5.38
N LEU A 206 -13.09 2.52 -4.88
CA LEU A 206 -12.01 1.78 -5.56
C LEU A 206 -10.96 2.73 -6.18
N SER A 207 -10.47 3.68 -5.38
CA SER A 207 -9.63 4.78 -5.86
C SER A 207 -8.29 4.87 -5.13
N VAL A 208 -7.33 5.51 -5.79
CA VAL A 208 -6.03 5.89 -5.22
C VAL A 208 -5.91 7.40 -5.33
N VAL A 209 -5.76 8.09 -4.20
CA VAL A 209 -5.62 9.54 -4.11
C VAL A 209 -4.32 9.86 -3.37
N TYR A 210 -3.57 10.82 -3.86
CA TYR A 210 -2.32 11.21 -3.22
C TYR A 210 -2.00 12.70 -3.37
N ALA A 211 -1.23 13.22 -2.42
CA ALA A 211 -0.74 14.58 -2.39
C ALA A 211 0.78 14.58 -2.12
N GLU A 212 1.52 15.34 -2.93
CA GLU A 212 2.92 15.65 -2.67
C GLU A 212 2.99 16.91 -1.79
N VAL A 213 3.73 16.81 -0.69
CA VAL A 213 3.87 17.80 0.39
C VAL A 213 5.30 18.32 0.44
#